data_AF-A0A8H3WX60-F1
#
_entry.id   AF-A0A8H3WX60-F1
#
_cell.length_a   1.000
_cell.length_b   1.000
_cell.length_c   1.000
_cell.angle_alpha   90.00
_cell.angle_beta   90.00
_cell.angle_gamma   90.00
#
_symmetry.space_group_name_H-M   'P 1'
#
loop_
_entity.id
_entity.type
_entity.pdbx_description
1 polymer ?
#
loop_
_entity_poly.entity_id
_entity_poly.type
_entity_poly.pdbx_seq_one_letter_code
_entity_poly.pdbx_strand_id
1 'polypeptide(L)'
;MQSYNNLYSFFILLFYFYNLALCENDYGSSKLFHHDPQDLIRKHYFEIEPAETAFTLDIKPISYPDKCELKQLHLLTRHGSRYPAPPDIRAFDHLEKVFANVSVAKKWAGAYSRCGASAMAFSEGLFNGDGPLDTCKNQPVYVWNIPANEDNIIEMYNNCLLANETVLNNNPTYDQQNYTYANTTLKPIADRMTKDYGIYPPLNPYLIPSIYDACEFWILHFNRTDTWCLLLSELDIIKSVYYWEMTIYYKSLYGNPLNEQLGCVYYTRLVNSVDNYLNGSSIMVADLKNGHGHTMFLELTALVWCS
;
A
#
# COMPACT_ATOMS: atom_id res chain seq x y z
N MET A 1 13.35 65.45 -1.73
CA MET A 1 14.18 64.67 -2.68
C MET A 1 15.21 63.94 -1.85
N GLN A 2 15.36 62.62 -2.03
CA GLN A 2 16.02 61.70 -1.06
C GLN A 2 15.23 61.61 0.28
N SER A 3 15.15 60.49 1.01
CA SER A 3 15.73 59.15 0.86
C SER A 3 14.78 58.12 1.51
N TYR A 4 14.22 57.15 0.76
CA TYR A 4 13.47 56.02 1.36
C TYR A 4 13.51 54.70 0.55
N ASN A 5 14.38 54.55 -0.46
CA ASN A 5 14.42 53.36 -1.34
C ASN A 5 15.57 52.36 -1.06
N ASN A 6 16.46 52.61 -0.09
CA ASN A 6 17.67 51.78 0.11
C ASN A 6 17.53 50.65 1.15
N LEU A 7 16.39 50.50 1.82
CA LEU A 7 16.17 49.45 2.84
C LEU A 7 15.55 48.15 2.26
N TYR A 8 14.75 48.23 1.20
CA TYR A 8 14.11 47.04 0.62
C TYR A 8 15.07 46.14 -0.17
N SER A 9 16.13 46.67 -0.79
CA SER A 9 17.12 45.85 -1.49
C SER A 9 18.04 45.04 -0.54
N PHE A 10 18.29 45.53 0.68
CA PHE A 10 19.12 44.78 1.66
C PHE A 10 18.38 43.58 2.25
N PHE A 11 17.07 43.68 2.48
CA PHE A 11 16.28 42.55 2.99
C PHE A 11 16.00 41.46 1.94
N ILE A 12 15.88 41.82 0.66
CA ILE A 12 15.70 40.83 -0.43
C ILE A 12 16.99 40.03 -0.67
N LEU A 13 18.18 40.64 -0.49
CA LEU A 13 19.46 39.94 -0.58
C LEU A 13 19.72 38.98 0.59
N LEU A 14 19.19 39.24 1.79
CA LEU A 14 19.38 38.37 2.95
C LEU A 14 18.56 37.07 2.94
N PHE A 15 17.42 37.03 2.22
CA PHE A 15 16.64 35.80 2.06
C PHE A 15 17.20 34.84 0.98
N TYR A 16 18.15 35.28 0.16
CA TYR A 16 18.79 34.42 -0.84
C TYR A 16 19.91 33.50 -0.29
N PHE A 17 20.38 33.74 0.95
CA PHE A 17 21.48 32.99 1.57
C PHE A 17 21.06 31.99 2.66
N TYR A 18 19.76 31.78 2.87
CA TYR A 18 19.26 30.66 3.69
C TYR A 18 18.87 29.41 2.89
N ASN A 19 19.09 29.43 1.57
CA ASN A 19 19.51 28.22 0.89
C ASN A 19 21.01 28.03 1.20
N LEU A 20 21.33 27.34 2.31
CA LEU A 20 22.63 26.69 2.40
C LEU A 20 22.62 25.60 1.33
N ALA A 21 23.16 25.96 0.16
CA ALA A 21 23.58 25.00 -0.83
C ALA A 21 24.48 23.98 -0.13
N LEU A 22 24.27 22.72 -0.50
CA LEU A 22 25.14 21.60 -0.21
C LEU A 22 26.60 22.05 -0.40
N CYS A 23 27.33 22.24 0.71
CA CYS A 23 28.78 22.35 0.64
C CYS A 23 29.31 20.97 0.28
N GLU A 24 29.48 20.78 -1.02
CA GLU A 24 30.28 19.76 -1.67
C GLU A 24 31.70 19.80 -1.10
N ASN A 25 31.90 19.06 -0.01
CA ASN A 25 33.21 18.87 0.60
C ASN A 25 33.87 17.65 -0.04
N ASP A 26 34.90 17.94 -0.82
CA ASP A 26 35.96 17.09 -1.37
C ASP A 26 36.01 15.60 -0.96
N TYR A 27 36.23 14.74 -1.98
CA TYR A 27 36.53 13.30 -1.89
C TYR A 27 35.42 12.37 -1.36
N GLY A 28 34.35 12.23 -2.15
CA GLY A 28 33.42 11.09 -2.04
C GLY A 28 32.16 11.30 -2.87
N SER A 29 31.63 10.24 -3.46
CA SER A 29 30.32 10.26 -4.12
C SER A 29 29.24 10.86 -3.21
N SER A 30 28.28 11.59 -3.81
CA SER A 30 27.04 11.99 -3.13
C SER A 30 26.51 10.84 -2.27
N LYS A 31 26.19 11.13 -1.00
CA LYS A 31 25.60 10.14 -0.09
C LYS A 31 24.17 9.76 -0.45
N LEU A 32 23.59 10.46 -1.43
CA LEU A 32 22.23 10.34 -1.90
C LEU A 32 22.16 9.41 -3.11
N PHE A 33 21.16 8.53 -3.13
CA PHE A 33 20.92 7.57 -4.20
C PHE A 33 19.89 8.13 -5.19
N HIS A 34 20.29 8.35 -6.43
CA HIS A 34 19.37 8.85 -7.46
C HIS A 34 18.69 7.69 -8.20
N HIS A 35 17.37 7.77 -8.34
CA HIS A 35 16.54 6.75 -8.97
C HIS A 35 15.65 7.35 -10.06
N ASP A 36 15.37 6.58 -11.10
CA ASP A 36 14.28 6.86 -12.03
C ASP A 36 12.97 6.28 -11.46
N PRO A 37 11.90 7.09 -11.26
CA PRO A 37 10.61 6.59 -10.82
C PRO A 37 10.09 5.42 -11.67
N GLN A 38 10.28 5.50 -13.00
CA GLN A 38 9.74 4.49 -13.93
C GLN A 38 10.52 3.17 -13.89
N ASP A 39 11.82 3.20 -13.60
CA ASP A 39 12.61 2.00 -13.38
C ASP A 39 12.19 1.25 -12.12
N LEU A 40 11.96 1.97 -11.00
CA LEU A 40 11.50 1.35 -9.76
C LEU A 40 10.08 0.75 -9.89
N ILE A 41 9.18 1.43 -10.61
CA ILE A 41 7.83 0.90 -10.91
C ILE A 41 7.94 -0.38 -11.76
N ARG A 42 8.69 -0.33 -12.87
CA ARG A 42 8.89 -1.48 -13.78
C ARG A 42 9.55 -2.69 -13.13
N LYS A 43 10.33 -2.49 -12.07
CA LYS A 43 10.99 -3.57 -11.31
C LYS A 43 10.10 -4.22 -10.26
N HIS A 44 8.87 -3.73 -10.09
CA HIS A 44 7.89 -4.23 -9.12
C HIS A 44 8.41 -4.21 -7.67
N TYR A 45 8.95 -3.06 -7.26
CA TYR A 45 9.51 -2.85 -5.91
C TYR A 45 8.52 -2.17 -4.95
N PHE A 46 7.21 -2.24 -5.19
CA PHE A 46 6.18 -1.55 -4.40
C PHE A 46 5.06 -2.51 -3.95
N GLU A 47 4.65 -2.44 -2.68
CA GLU A 47 3.51 -3.21 -2.14
C GLU A 47 2.15 -2.58 -2.54
N ILE A 48 2.19 -1.31 -2.90
CA ILE A 48 1.08 -0.46 -3.32
C ILE A 48 1.35 0.01 -4.76
N GLU A 49 1.60 -0.90 -5.69
CA GLU A 49 1.64 -0.52 -7.10
C GLU A 49 0.34 0.21 -7.51
N PRO A 50 0.43 1.21 -8.42
CA PRO A 50 -0.77 1.68 -9.09
C PRO A 50 -1.25 0.47 -9.90
N ALA A 51 -2.46 -0.01 -9.64
CA ALA A 51 -3.02 -1.05 -10.47
C ALA A 51 -2.94 -0.58 -11.93
N GLU A 52 -2.28 -1.36 -12.80
CA GLU A 52 -2.42 -1.19 -14.23
C GLU A 52 -3.89 -1.42 -14.57
N THR A 53 -4.64 -0.33 -14.61
CA THR A 53 -6.10 -0.37 -14.74
C THR A 53 -6.47 -0.96 -16.09
N ALA A 54 -7.70 -1.47 -16.19
CA ALA A 54 -8.28 -1.85 -17.48
C ALA A 54 -8.35 -0.69 -18.51
N PHE A 55 -8.13 0.56 -18.07
CA PHE A 55 -8.08 1.75 -18.89
C PHE A 55 -6.65 2.11 -19.38
N THR A 56 -5.62 1.43 -18.87
CA THR A 56 -4.20 1.67 -19.21
C THR A 56 -3.52 0.46 -19.87
N LEU A 57 -4.19 -0.69 -19.94
CA LEU A 57 -3.70 -1.91 -20.57
C LEU A 57 -4.41 -2.21 -21.88
N ASP A 58 -3.66 -2.74 -22.85
CA ASP A 58 -4.20 -3.35 -24.07
C ASP A 58 -4.74 -4.76 -23.75
N ILE A 59 -5.83 -4.81 -22.95
CA ILE A 59 -6.41 -6.05 -22.45
C ILE A 59 -7.07 -6.80 -23.62
N LYS A 60 -6.52 -7.98 -23.93
CA LYS A 60 -7.22 -8.95 -24.78
C LYS A 60 -8.51 -9.40 -24.07
N PRO A 61 -9.70 -9.21 -24.67
CA PRO A 61 -10.94 -9.68 -24.09
C PRO A 61 -10.88 -11.18 -23.81
N ILE A 62 -11.38 -11.60 -22.64
CA ILE A 62 -11.48 -13.02 -22.28
C ILE A 62 -12.55 -13.65 -23.18
N SER A 63 -12.12 -14.42 -24.18
CA SER A 63 -13.02 -15.19 -25.04
C SER A 63 -13.39 -16.52 -24.39
N TYR A 64 -14.68 -16.76 -24.17
CA TYR A 64 -15.19 -18.07 -23.80
C TYR A 64 -15.17 -19.01 -25.02
N PRO A 65 -14.86 -20.31 -24.87
CA PRO A 65 -15.00 -21.27 -25.96
C PRO A 65 -16.44 -21.31 -26.49
N ASP A 66 -16.63 -21.55 -27.80
CA ASP A 66 -17.95 -21.51 -28.49
C ASP A 66 -19.06 -22.42 -27.90
N LYS A 67 -18.70 -23.31 -26.98
CA LYS A 67 -19.60 -24.26 -26.30
C LYS A 67 -19.74 -24.00 -24.79
N CYS A 68 -19.21 -22.88 -24.31
CA CYS A 68 -19.24 -22.46 -22.92
C CYS A 68 -20.03 -21.16 -22.79
N GLU A 69 -20.88 -21.09 -21.78
CA GLU A 69 -21.68 -19.92 -21.44
C GLU A 69 -21.30 -19.47 -20.03
N LEU A 70 -21.04 -18.19 -19.82
CA LEU A 70 -20.80 -17.66 -18.49
C LEU A 70 -22.09 -17.74 -17.66
N LYS A 71 -22.10 -18.58 -16.62
CA LYS A 71 -23.28 -18.79 -15.77
C LYS A 71 -23.31 -17.88 -14.54
N GLN A 72 -22.17 -17.59 -13.94
CA GLN A 72 -22.05 -16.71 -12.78
C GLN A 72 -20.67 -16.06 -12.76
N LEU A 73 -20.58 -14.79 -12.36
CA LEU A 73 -19.33 -14.06 -12.18
C LEU A 73 -19.10 -13.78 -10.69
N HIS A 74 -17.92 -14.13 -10.19
CA HIS A 74 -17.44 -13.71 -8.86
C HIS A 74 -16.23 -12.81 -9.05
N LEU A 75 -16.21 -11.66 -8.38
CA LEU A 75 -15.09 -10.73 -8.41
C LEU A 75 -14.82 -10.18 -7.01
N LEU A 76 -13.64 -10.47 -6.46
CA LEU A 76 -13.10 -9.73 -5.32
C LEU A 76 -12.04 -8.74 -5.81
N THR A 77 -12.08 -7.52 -5.29
CA THR A 77 -11.09 -6.48 -5.54
C THR A 77 -10.52 -5.90 -4.25
N ARG A 78 -9.24 -5.53 -4.25
CA ARG A 78 -8.67 -4.60 -3.27
C ARG A 78 -9.26 -3.21 -3.51
N HIS A 79 -9.38 -2.40 -2.46
CA HIS A 79 -9.52 -0.95 -2.66
C HIS A 79 -8.36 -0.38 -3.51
N GLY A 80 -8.59 0.74 -4.20
CA GLY A 80 -7.55 1.43 -4.96
C GLY A 80 -6.41 2.02 -4.11
N SER A 81 -5.45 2.64 -4.78
CA SER A 81 -4.33 3.38 -4.16
C SER A 81 -4.84 4.43 -3.18
N ARG A 82 -4.08 4.68 -2.10
CA ARG A 82 -4.54 5.44 -0.93
C ARG A 82 -3.45 6.35 -0.38
N TYR A 83 -3.86 7.31 0.45
CA TYR A 83 -2.96 7.98 1.39
C TYR A 83 -2.51 7.05 2.53
N PRO A 84 -1.45 7.43 3.27
CA PRO A 84 -0.92 6.66 4.40
C PRO A 84 -1.96 6.46 5.51
N ALA A 85 -1.92 5.30 6.18
CA ALA A 85 -2.81 4.93 7.27
C ALA A 85 -2.38 5.61 8.58
N PRO A 86 -3.23 5.65 9.63
CA PRO A 86 -2.84 6.23 10.91
C PRO A 86 -1.54 5.65 11.52
N PRO A 87 -1.18 4.35 11.39
CA PRO A 87 0.13 3.85 11.78
C PRO A 87 1.27 4.45 10.94
N ASP A 88 1.15 4.40 9.61
CA ASP A 88 2.09 4.95 8.62
C ASP A 88 2.37 6.43 8.94
N ILE A 89 1.32 7.25 9.16
CA ILE A 89 1.42 8.66 9.53
C ILE A 89 2.19 8.85 10.84
N ARG A 90 1.94 8.03 11.88
CA ARG A 90 2.69 8.12 13.15
C ARG A 90 4.16 7.74 12.97
N ALA A 91 4.48 6.81 12.08
CA ALA A 91 5.86 6.50 11.72
C ALA A 91 6.50 7.69 10.98
N PHE A 92 5.77 8.34 10.07
CA PHE A 92 6.24 9.52 9.33
C PHE A 92 6.41 10.75 10.23
N ASP A 93 5.52 10.98 11.20
CA ASP A 93 5.66 12.01 12.25
C ASP A 93 6.88 11.77 13.14
N HIS A 94 7.26 10.50 13.34
CA HIS A 94 8.47 10.14 14.07
C HIS A 94 9.72 10.33 13.20
N LEU A 95 9.68 9.93 11.93
CA LEU A 95 10.73 10.22 10.96
C LEU A 95 10.95 11.73 10.79
N GLU A 96 9.92 12.57 10.72
CA GLU A 96 10.06 14.03 10.63
C GLU A 96 10.82 14.60 11.83
N LYS A 97 10.62 14.07 13.04
CA LYS A 97 11.37 14.48 14.24
C LYS A 97 12.83 14.03 14.19
N VAL A 98 13.08 12.81 13.70
CA VAL A 98 14.44 12.25 13.55
C VAL A 98 15.23 12.97 12.46
N PHE A 99 14.57 13.33 11.35
CA PHE A 99 15.16 13.98 10.18
C PHE A 99 14.95 15.51 10.17
N ALA A 100 14.53 16.14 11.27
CA ALA A 100 14.20 17.57 11.33
C ALA A 100 15.34 18.52 10.90
N ASN A 101 16.60 18.07 11.04
CA ASN A 101 17.80 18.79 10.64
C ASN A 101 18.35 18.36 9.26
N VAL A 102 17.63 17.49 8.53
CA VAL A 102 18.00 16.97 7.21
C VAL A 102 17.03 17.56 6.18
N SER A 103 17.56 18.25 5.17
CA SER A 103 16.80 19.16 4.28
C SER A 103 15.85 18.49 3.26
N VAL A 104 15.59 17.18 3.37
CA VAL A 104 15.12 16.34 2.24
C VAL A 104 13.64 15.91 2.34
N ALA A 105 12.93 16.18 3.45
CA ALA A 105 11.56 15.66 3.67
C ALA A 105 10.56 16.67 4.25
N LYS A 106 9.30 16.66 3.79
CA LYS A 106 8.14 17.35 4.44
C LYS A 106 6.74 16.93 3.92
N LYS A 107 5.79 16.71 4.86
CA LYS A 107 4.32 16.38 4.74
C LYS A 107 3.95 14.97 4.20
N TRP A 108 2.84 14.27 4.55
CA TRP A 108 1.38 14.60 4.61
C TRP A 108 0.53 13.57 5.43
N ALA A 109 -0.82 13.63 5.37
CA ALA A 109 -1.84 12.72 5.97
C ALA A 109 -2.53 11.80 4.89
N GLY A 110 -3.62 11.02 5.08
CA GLY A 110 -4.68 10.92 6.12
C GLY A 110 -5.60 9.67 6.00
N ALA A 111 -6.61 9.51 6.89
CA ALA A 111 -7.28 8.22 7.23
C ALA A 111 -8.52 7.75 6.39
N TYR A 112 -9.19 6.68 6.84
CA TYR A 112 -9.95 5.69 6.04
C TYR A 112 -11.44 6.03 5.70
N SER A 113 -11.84 5.85 4.42
CA SER A 113 -13.24 5.66 3.96
C SER A 113 -13.36 4.80 2.67
N ARG A 114 -12.27 4.12 2.28
CA ARG A 114 -11.92 3.89 0.86
C ARG A 114 -12.50 2.66 0.16
N CYS A 115 -12.92 1.61 0.88
CA CYS A 115 -13.41 0.38 0.24
C CYS A 115 -14.75 0.65 -0.47
N GLY A 116 -15.68 1.33 0.20
CA GLY A 116 -16.92 1.82 -0.40
C GLY A 116 -16.69 2.83 -1.53
N ALA A 117 -15.71 3.74 -1.40
CA ALA A 117 -15.35 4.65 -2.50
C ALA A 117 -14.83 3.90 -3.74
N SER A 118 -14.06 2.82 -3.56
CA SER A 118 -13.57 1.98 -4.66
C SER A 118 -14.72 1.19 -5.32
N ALA A 119 -15.65 0.66 -4.53
CA ALA A 119 -16.84 -0.03 -5.03
C ALA A 119 -17.72 0.91 -5.89
N MET A 120 -17.91 2.16 -5.45
CA MET A 120 -18.64 3.18 -6.22
C MET A 120 -17.93 3.52 -7.53
N ALA A 121 -16.61 3.77 -7.50
CA ALA A 121 -15.85 4.11 -8.71
C ALA A 121 -15.82 2.95 -9.75
N PHE A 122 -15.68 1.71 -9.29
CA PHE A 122 -15.78 0.53 -10.16
C PHE A 122 -17.17 0.42 -10.80
N SER A 123 -18.22 0.64 -10.00
CA SER A 123 -19.60 0.59 -10.47
C SER A 123 -19.93 1.69 -11.48
N GLU A 124 -19.45 2.92 -11.25
CA GLU A 124 -19.58 4.02 -12.19
C GLU A 124 -18.91 3.67 -13.54
N GLY A 125 -17.70 3.11 -13.52
CA GLY A 125 -17.01 2.68 -14.74
C GLY A 125 -17.71 1.55 -15.49
N LEU A 126 -18.31 0.59 -14.77
CA LEU A 126 -18.98 -0.58 -15.36
C LEU A 126 -20.36 -0.28 -15.97
N PHE A 127 -21.06 0.75 -15.47
CA PHE A 127 -22.48 1.00 -15.77
C PHE A 127 -22.76 2.37 -16.41
N ASN A 128 -21.73 3.04 -16.92
CA ASN A 128 -21.83 4.29 -17.69
C ASN A 128 -22.12 3.98 -19.17
N GLY A 129 -23.16 4.60 -19.74
CA GLY A 129 -23.57 4.43 -21.13
C GLY A 129 -24.78 3.50 -21.37
N ASP A 130 -25.09 2.59 -20.44
CA ASP A 130 -26.09 1.53 -20.61
C ASP A 130 -27.35 1.66 -19.74
N GLY A 131 -27.35 2.57 -18.76
CA GLY A 131 -28.45 2.75 -17.82
C GLY A 131 -29.54 3.76 -18.21
N PRO A 132 -30.66 3.79 -17.46
CA PRO A 132 -31.82 4.61 -17.79
C PRO A 132 -31.72 6.07 -17.31
N LEU A 133 -30.65 6.46 -16.58
CA LEU A 133 -30.55 7.78 -15.94
C LEU A 133 -29.68 8.76 -16.72
N ASP A 134 -30.29 9.90 -17.05
CA ASP A 134 -29.67 11.13 -17.55
C ASP A 134 -28.89 10.98 -18.88
N THR A 135 -28.27 12.07 -19.36
CA THR A 135 -27.51 12.10 -20.62
C THR A 135 -26.29 11.18 -20.64
N CYS A 136 -25.75 10.85 -19.46
CA CYS A 136 -24.66 9.88 -19.32
C CYS A 136 -25.14 8.41 -19.37
N LYS A 137 -26.45 8.16 -19.29
CA LYS A 137 -27.04 6.80 -19.24
C LYS A 137 -26.39 5.95 -18.14
N ASN A 138 -26.41 6.43 -16.91
CA ASN A 138 -25.85 5.68 -15.78
C ASN A 138 -26.87 4.69 -15.23
N GLN A 139 -26.44 3.46 -14.89
CA GLN A 139 -27.26 2.52 -14.11
C GLN A 139 -26.78 2.51 -12.65
N PRO A 140 -27.62 2.94 -11.68
CA PRO A 140 -27.25 2.87 -10.28
C PRO A 140 -27.28 1.41 -9.82
N VAL A 141 -26.27 1.00 -9.06
CA VAL A 141 -26.24 -0.30 -8.37
C VAL A 141 -26.31 -0.12 -6.86
N TYR A 142 -26.88 -1.11 -6.19
CA TYR A 142 -26.99 -1.10 -4.75
C TYR A 142 -25.67 -1.59 -4.13
N VAL A 143 -24.90 -0.68 -3.54
CA VAL A 143 -23.70 -1.01 -2.76
C VAL A 143 -24.13 -1.24 -1.30
N TRP A 144 -24.02 -2.48 -0.84
CA TRP A 144 -24.18 -2.82 0.58
C TRP A 144 -22.84 -2.66 1.29
N ASN A 145 -22.84 -2.09 2.49
CA ASN A 145 -21.66 -1.99 3.35
C ASN A 145 -21.99 -2.60 4.71
N ILE A 146 -21.19 -3.56 5.16
CA ILE A 146 -21.32 -4.22 6.46
C ILE A 146 -20.34 -3.55 7.43
N PRO A 147 -20.71 -3.29 8.70
CA PRO A 147 -19.75 -2.81 9.70
C PRO A 147 -18.54 -3.75 9.80
N ALA A 148 -17.33 -3.19 9.85
CA ALA A 148 -16.11 -4.00 9.80
C ALA A 148 -15.98 -5.02 10.94
N ASN A 149 -16.62 -4.76 12.09
CA ASN A 149 -16.71 -5.66 13.25
C ASN A 149 -17.81 -6.75 13.14
N GLU A 150 -18.56 -6.76 12.04
CA GLU A 150 -19.65 -7.71 11.76
C GLU A 150 -19.36 -8.54 10.49
N ASP A 151 -18.50 -8.06 9.61
CA ASP A 151 -18.12 -8.72 8.36
C ASP A 151 -17.12 -9.87 8.56
N ASN A 152 -17.65 -11.05 8.88
CA ASN A 152 -16.87 -12.27 9.02
C ASN A 152 -16.41 -12.89 7.68
N ILE A 153 -16.70 -12.25 6.52
CA ILE A 153 -16.46 -12.81 5.17
C ILE A 153 -15.40 -12.01 4.41
N ILE A 154 -15.28 -10.70 4.64
CA ILE A 154 -14.25 -9.82 4.05
C ILE A 154 -13.29 -9.30 5.11
N GLU A 155 -13.78 -9.02 6.32
CA GLU A 155 -12.97 -8.59 7.47
C GLU A 155 -12.65 -9.76 8.41
N MET A 156 -12.62 -11.00 7.89
CA MET A 156 -12.29 -12.24 8.62
C MET A 156 -10.99 -12.14 9.44
N TYR A 157 -10.01 -11.38 8.91
CA TYR A 157 -8.71 -11.08 9.52
C TYR A 157 -8.86 -10.31 10.84
N ASN A 158 -9.81 -9.37 10.90
CA ASN A 158 -10.08 -8.54 12.07
C ASN A 158 -11.07 -9.21 13.05
N ASN A 159 -12.00 -10.03 12.54
CA ASN A 159 -13.09 -10.60 13.32
C ASN A 159 -12.80 -11.98 13.95
N CYS A 160 -11.79 -12.71 13.48
CA CYS A 160 -11.38 -13.95 14.13
C CYS A 160 -10.56 -13.67 15.41
N LEU A 161 -11.21 -13.78 16.57
CA LEU A 161 -10.58 -13.60 17.89
C LEU A 161 -9.31 -14.46 18.05
N LEU A 162 -9.37 -15.74 17.65
CA LEU A 162 -8.21 -16.64 17.75
C LEU A 162 -7.03 -16.16 16.90
N ALA A 163 -7.27 -15.66 15.69
CA ALA A 163 -6.22 -15.15 14.82
C ALA A 163 -5.63 -13.84 15.37
N ASN A 164 -6.48 -12.94 15.86
CA ASN A 164 -6.05 -11.71 16.51
C ASN A 164 -5.14 -12.02 17.73
N GLU A 165 -5.54 -12.97 18.57
CA GLU A 165 -4.80 -13.37 19.78
C GLU A 165 -3.52 -14.18 19.51
N THR A 166 -3.46 -15.01 18.45
CA THR A 166 -2.37 -16.00 18.23
C THR A 166 -1.55 -15.83 16.95
N VAL A 167 -1.92 -14.89 16.07
CA VAL A 167 -1.22 -14.62 14.79
C VAL A 167 -0.85 -13.16 14.65
N LEU A 168 -1.70 -12.25 15.12
CA LEU A 168 -1.49 -10.81 14.94
C LEU A 168 -0.73 -10.16 16.12
N ASN A 169 -1.16 -10.48 17.36
CA ASN A 169 -0.63 -9.87 18.59
C ASN A 169 0.42 -10.72 19.33
N ASN A 170 0.50 -12.03 19.08
CA ASN A 170 1.43 -12.94 19.74
C ASN A 170 1.84 -14.05 18.78
N ASN A 171 2.89 -13.80 17.98
CA ASN A 171 3.36 -14.72 16.95
C ASN A 171 4.87 -14.93 17.10
N PRO A 172 5.30 -15.84 18.00
CA PRO A 172 6.72 -16.00 18.34
C PRO A 172 7.63 -16.31 17.15
N THR A 173 7.09 -17.00 16.13
CA THR A 173 7.81 -17.28 14.89
C THR A 173 8.06 -16.01 14.10
N TYR A 174 7.03 -15.17 13.89
CA TYR A 174 7.20 -13.85 13.29
C TYR A 174 8.16 -12.99 14.12
N ASP A 175 7.96 -12.91 15.43
CA ASP A 175 8.74 -12.03 16.31
C ASP A 175 10.24 -12.40 16.28
N GLN A 176 10.57 -13.68 16.24
CA GLN A 176 11.95 -14.16 16.07
C GLN A 176 12.54 -13.77 14.70
N GLN A 177 11.78 -13.94 13.61
CA GLN A 177 12.25 -13.58 12.26
C GLN A 177 12.40 -12.07 12.10
N ASN A 178 11.42 -11.30 12.56
CA ASN A 178 11.40 -9.84 12.62
C ASN A 178 12.60 -9.29 13.40
N TYR A 179 12.87 -9.80 14.61
CA TYR A 179 14.05 -9.44 15.40
C TYR A 179 15.37 -9.79 14.72
N THR A 180 15.44 -10.98 14.10
CA THR A 180 16.65 -11.43 13.40
C THR A 180 16.93 -10.54 12.19
N TYR A 181 15.93 -10.33 11.33
CA TYR A 181 16.05 -9.53 10.11
C TYR A 181 16.34 -8.06 10.40
N ALA A 182 15.68 -7.47 11.40
CA ALA A 182 15.94 -6.10 11.82
C ALA A 182 17.40 -5.91 12.29
N ASN A 183 17.95 -6.87 13.05
CA ASN A 183 19.33 -6.78 13.55
C ASN A 183 20.41 -7.13 12.52
N THR A 184 20.16 -8.09 11.61
CA THR A 184 21.17 -8.50 10.62
C THR A 184 21.13 -7.69 9.33
N THR A 185 19.94 -7.24 8.92
CA THR A 185 19.70 -6.70 7.57
C THR A 185 19.32 -5.21 7.59
N LEU A 186 18.43 -4.79 8.49
CA LEU A 186 18.03 -3.37 8.58
C LEU A 186 19.02 -2.54 9.40
N LYS A 187 19.60 -3.11 10.47
CA LYS A 187 20.54 -2.38 11.33
C LYS A 187 21.76 -1.82 10.59
N PRO A 188 22.43 -2.54 9.66
CA PRO A 188 23.50 -1.94 8.86
C PRO A 188 23.06 -0.73 8.03
N ILE A 189 21.81 -0.70 7.56
CA ILE A 189 21.23 0.44 6.84
C ILE A 189 21.02 1.62 7.80
N ALA A 190 20.46 1.35 8.98
CA ALA A 190 20.23 2.35 10.00
C ALA A 190 21.53 2.93 10.59
N ASP A 191 22.55 2.10 10.83
CA ASP A 191 23.88 2.51 11.25
C ASP A 191 24.55 3.40 10.18
N ARG A 192 24.41 3.02 8.90
CA ARG A 192 24.90 3.81 7.76
C ARG A 192 24.22 5.18 7.72
N MET A 193 22.89 5.23 7.67
CA MET A 193 22.13 6.49 7.68
C MET A 193 22.44 7.36 8.91
N THR A 194 22.58 6.74 10.09
CA THR A 194 22.96 7.44 11.34
C THR A 194 24.28 8.16 11.19
N LYS A 195 25.30 7.46 10.69
CA LYS A 195 26.63 8.03 10.43
C LYS A 195 26.58 9.07 9.31
N ASP A 196 25.82 8.81 8.25
CA ASP A 196 25.87 9.61 7.04
C ASP A 196 25.17 10.96 7.17
N TYR A 197 24.10 11.01 7.95
CA TYR A 197 23.28 12.20 8.18
C TYR A 197 23.40 12.77 9.60
N GLY A 198 24.28 12.21 10.44
CA GLY A 198 24.56 12.73 11.79
C GLY A 198 23.38 12.59 12.77
N ILE A 199 22.59 11.52 12.64
CA ILE A 199 21.35 11.32 13.41
C ILE A 199 21.70 10.97 14.87
N TYR A 200 21.07 11.65 15.83
CA TYR A 200 21.19 11.32 17.26
C TYR A 200 19.85 11.46 18.00
N PRO A 201 19.40 10.47 18.79
CA PRO A 201 20.01 9.15 18.99
C PRO A 201 20.07 8.31 17.69
N PRO A 202 20.85 7.22 17.65
CA PRO A 202 20.97 6.37 16.46
C PRO A 202 19.61 5.92 15.90
N LEU A 203 19.50 5.91 14.57
CA LEU A 203 18.27 5.54 13.87
C LEU A 203 17.86 4.10 14.25
N ASN A 204 16.59 3.93 14.64
CA ASN A 204 16.04 2.63 14.95
C ASN A 204 15.90 1.79 13.65
N PRO A 205 16.45 0.57 13.58
CA PRO A 205 16.33 -0.30 12.40
C PRO A 205 14.90 -0.55 11.93
N TYR A 206 13.92 -0.58 12.84
CA TYR A 206 12.51 -0.76 12.51
C TYR A 206 11.86 0.43 11.78
N LEU A 207 12.57 1.56 11.63
CA LEU A 207 12.10 2.72 10.86
C LEU A 207 12.57 2.71 9.40
N ILE A 208 13.50 1.82 9.02
CA ILE A 208 13.96 1.70 7.63
C ILE A 208 12.82 1.35 6.66
N PRO A 209 11.92 0.40 6.97
CA PRO A 209 10.76 0.12 6.12
C PRO A 209 9.87 1.36 5.97
N SER A 210 9.67 2.16 7.02
CA SER A 210 8.89 3.40 6.93
C SER A 210 9.54 4.51 6.08
N ILE A 211 10.88 4.52 5.93
CA ILE A 211 11.55 5.41 4.97
C ILE A 211 11.28 4.92 3.53
N TYR A 212 11.23 3.61 3.33
CA TYR A 212 10.82 2.99 2.08
C TYR A 212 9.33 3.28 1.76
N ASP A 213 8.41 3.12 2.71
CA ASP A 213 6.99 3.43 2.52
C ASP A 213 6.81 4.90 2.11
N ALA A 214 7.56 5.80 2.76
CA ALA A 214 7.54 7.21 2.43
C ALA A 214 8.08 7.46 1.00
N CYS A 215 9.16 6.79 0.59
CA CYS A 215 9.64 6.83 -0.80
C CYS A 215 8.57 6.35 -1.79
N GLU A 216 7.96 5.19 -1.53
CA GLU A 216 6.88 4.60 -2.30
C GLU A 216 5.72 5.58 -2.50
N PHE A 217 5.18 6.18 -1.42
CA PHE A 217 4.12 7.19 -1.54
C PHE A 217 4.51 8.41 -2.40
N TRP A 218 5.76 8.86 -2.34
CA TRP A 218 6.23 10.00 -3.15
C TRP A 218 6.38 9.66 -4.64
N ILE A 219 6.76 8.42 -4.97
CA ILE A 219 6.77 7.91 -6.35
C ILE A 219 5.34 7.76 -6.86
N LEU A 220 4.49 7.04 -6.15
CA LEU A 220 3.14 6.69 -6.60
C LEU A 220 2.21 7.91 -6.76
N HIS A 221 2.31 8.89 -5.85
CA HIS A 221 1.38 10.02 -5.82
C HIS A 221 1.92 11.29 -6.50
N PHE A 222 3.25 11.46 -6.55
CA PHE A 222 3.89 12.67 -7.10
C PHE A 222 4.89 12.40 -8.23
N ASN A 223 5.17 11.13 -8.60
CA ASN A 223 6.18 10.73 -9.58
C ASN A 223 7.58 11.32 -9.26
N ARG A 224 7.98 11.29 -7.98
CA ARG A 224 9.20 11.93 -7.46
C ARG A 224 10.09 10.99 -6.65
N THR A 225 11.36 10.94 -7.02
CA THR A 225 12.45 10.21 -6.32
C THR A 225 13.42 11.13 -5.57
N ASP A 226 13.30 12.45 -5.70
CA ASP A 226 14.16 13.46 -5.07
C ASP A 226 13.77 13.79 -3.61
N THR A 227 13.22 12.81 -2.90
CA THR A 227 12.75 12.93 -1.50
C THR A 227 13.31 11.78 -0.65
N TRP A 228 12.47 11.01 0.06
CA TRP A 228 12.90 9.89 0.91
C TRP A 228 13.69 8.81 0.15
N CYS A 229 13.41 8.61 -1.15
CA CYS A 229 14.13 7.66 -2.00
C CYS A 229 15.63 7.98 -2.11
N LEU A 230 16.02 9.25 -1.96
CA LEU A 230 17.44 9.65 -1.96
C LEU A 230 18.24 9.02 -0.81
N LEU A 231 17.58 8.55 0.25
CA LEU A 231 18.24 7.95 1.42
C LEU A 231 18.54 6.45 1.23
N LEU A 232 17.89 5.80 0.26
CA LEU A 232 17.86 4.35 0.06
C LEU A 232 18.58 3.97 -1.23
N SER A 233 19.53 3.04 -1.16
CA SER A 233 19.98 2.33 -2.36
C SER A 233 18.91 1.34 -2.83
N GLU A 234 19.00 0.90 -4.08
CA GLU A 234 18.14 -0.16 -4.63
C GLU A 234 18.13 -1.43 -3.75
N LEU A 235 19.28 -1.79 -3.18
CA LEU A 235 19.39 -2.92 -2.25
C LEU A 235 18.69 -2.67 -0.91
N ASP A 236 18.61 -1.42 -0.45
CA ASP A 236 17.86 -1.07 0.77
C ASP A 236 16.34 -1.09 0.52
N ILE A 237 15.90 -0.70 -0.69
CA ILE A 237 14.52 -0.85 -1.16
C ILE A 237 14.13 -2.34 -1.15
N ILE A 238 14.89 -3.21 -1.84
CA ILE A 238 14.62 -4.66 -1.90
C ILE A 238 14.55 -5.30 -0.49
N LYS A 239 15.43 -4.89 0.43
CA LYS A 239 15.39 -5.37 1.83
C LYS A 239 14.18 -4.86 2.61
N SER A 240 13.68 -3.67 2.29
CA SER A 240 12.49 -3.11 2.92
C SER A 240 11.21 -3.75 2.38
N VAL A 241 11.15 -4.04 1.08
CA VAL A 241 10.08 -4.85 0.46
C VAL A 241 10.03 -6.23 1.12
N TYR A 242 11.15 -6.95 1.18
CA TYR A 242 11.20 -8.28 1.82
C TYR A 242 10.80 -8.26 3.31
N TYR A 243 11.08 -7.17 4.04
CA TYR A 243 10.62 -7.00 5.42
C TYR A 243 9.09 -7.00 5.53
N TRP A 244 8.41 -6.31 4.59
CA TRP A 244 6.95 -6.29 4.52
C TRP A 244 6.40 -7.61 3.99
N GLU A 245 6.98 -8.21 2.95
CA GLU A 245 6.60 -9.55 2.46
C GLU A 245 6.70 -10.60 3.57
N MET A 246 7.77 -10.61 4.36
CA MET A 246 7.92 -11.48 5.53
C MET A 246 6.82 -11.24 6.58
N THR A 247 6.46 -9.96 6.82
CA THR A 247 5.40 -9.60 7.75
C THR A 247 4.02 -10.07 7.26
N ILE A 248 3.72 -9.88 5.99
CA ILE A 248 2.52 -10.40 5.33
C ILE A 248 2.53 -11.93 5.35
N TYR A 249 3.68 -12.57 5.09
CA TYR A 249 3.81 -14.01 5.05
C TYR A 249 3.39 -14.69 6.36
N TYR A 250 3.92 -14.21 7.49
CA TYR A 250 3.61 -14.77 8.80
C TYR A 250 2.27 -14.34 9.40
N LYS A 251 1.71 -13.19 8.97
CA LYS A 251 0.45 -12.66 9.53
C LYS A 251 -0.79 -12.89 8.68
N SER A 252 -0.65 -13.07 7.36
CA SER A 252 -1.76 -13.16 6.41
C SER A 252 -1.58 -14.20 5.30
N LEU A 253 -0.43 -14.88 5.19
CA LEU A 253 -0.22 -16.00 4.26
C LEU A 253 0.17 -17.29 5.00
N TYR A 254 0.78 -18.25 4.29
CA TYR A 254 1.14 -19.60 4.73
C TYR A 254 2.07 -19.68 5.96
N GLY A 255 2.61 -18.58 6.46
CA GLY A 255 3.43 -18.58 7.67
C GLY A 255 2.66 -18.89 8.97
N ASN A 256 1.33 -19.00 8.92
CA ASN A 256 0.52 -19.57 10.00
C ASN A 256 -0.63 -20.46 9.46
N PRO A 257 -0.79 -21.72 9.90
CA PRO A 257 -1.87 -22.61 9.43
C PRO A 257 -3.30 -22.11 9.67
N LEU A 258 -3.52 -21.17 10.62
CA LEU A 258 -4.85 -20.60 10.86
C LEU A 258 -5.30 -19.72 9.68
N ASN A 259 -4.37 -19.12 8.93
CA ASN A 259 -4.67 -18.23 7.80
C ASN A 259 -5.40 -18.95 6.66
N GLU A 260 -5.03 -20.21 6.40
CA GLU A 260 -5.71 -21.10 5.45
C GLU A 260 -7.17 -21.34 5.86
N GLN A 261 -7.41 -21.60 7.15
CA GLN A 261 -8.75 -21.82 7.71
C GLN A 261 -9.63 -20.55 7.63
N LEU A 262 -9.03 -19.37 7.81
CA LEU A 262 -9.73 -18.09 7.59
C LEU A 262 -10.18 -17.95 6.13
N GLY A 263 -9.27 -18.18 5.18
CA GLY A 263 -9.58 -18.10 3.75
C GLY A 263 -10.70 -19.06 3.32
N CYS A 264 -10.80 -20.25 3.94
CA CYS A 264 -11.90 -21.18 3.68
C CYS A 264 -13.31 -20.61 3.97
N VAL A 265 -13.45 -19.60 4.84
CA VAL A 265 -14.75 -18.95 5.10
C VAL A 265 -15.28 -18.28 3.83
N TYR A 266 -14.40 -17.65 3.05
CA TYR A 266 -14.76 -17.04 1.77
C TYR A 266 -15.10 -18.09 0.71
N TYR A 267 -14.25 -19.10 0.52
CA TYR A 267 -14.51 -20.16 -0.46
C TYR A 267 -15.78 -20.94 -0.18
N THR A 268 -16.08 -21.22 1.09
CA THR A 268 -17.35 -21.81 1.50
C THR A 268 -18.53 -20.96 1.03
N ARG A 269 -18.45 -19.63 1.10
CA ARG A 269 -19.51 -18.72 0.61
C ARG A 269 -19.58 -18.69 -0.92
N LEU A 270 -18.44 -18.69 -1.60
CA LEU A 270 -18.37 -18.73 -3.07
C LEU A 270 -18.99 -20.02 -3.61
N VAL A 271 -18.55 -21.19 -3.14
CA VAL A 271 -19.07 -22.51 -3.56
C VAL A 271 -20.57 -22.61 -3.29
N ASN A 272 -21.03 -22.26 -2.09
CA ASN A 272 -22.47 -22.23 -1.79
C ASN A 272 -23.25 -21.28 -2.71
N SER A 273 -22.69 -20.14 -3.15
CA SER A 273 -23.36 -19.23 -4.10
C SER A 273 -23.48 -19.85 -5.50
N VAL A 274 -22.45 -20.58 -5.94
CA VAL A 274 -22.45 -21.34 -7.19
C VAL A 274 -23.49 -22.46 -7.13
N ASP A 275 -23.46 -23.28 -6.08
CA ASP A 275 -24.42 -24.40 -5.90
C ASP A 275 -25.87 -23.91 -5.84
N ASN A 276 -26.13 -22.82 -5.10
CA ASN A 276 -27.46 -22.22 -5.02
C ASN A 276 -27.94 -21.64 -6.35
N TYR A 277 -27.03 -21.14 -7.20
CA TYR A 277 -27.40 -20.72 -8.55
C TYR A 277 -27.71 -21.94 -9.45
N LEU A 278 -26.83 -22.96 -9.43
CA LEU A 278 -26.99 -24.17 -10.24
C LEU A 278 -28.23 -24.99 -9.89
N ASN A 279 -28.62 -25.01 -8.60
CA ASN A 279 -29.82 -25.72 -8.14
C ASN A 279 -31.12 -24.87 -8.23
N GLY A 280 -31.04 -23.61 -8.66
CA GLY A 280 -32.18 -22.70 -8.83
C GLY A 280 -32.68 -22.01 -7.55
N SER A 281 -31.99 -22.17 -6.42
CA SER A 281 -32.31 -21.47 -5.15
C SER A 281 -31.85 -20.01 -5.13
N SER A 282 -31.02 -19.59 -6.10
CA SER A 282 -30.52 -18.22 -6.26
C SER A 282 -30.61 -17.78 -7.72
N ILE A 283 -30.95 -16.51 -7.93
CA ILE A 283 -30.93 -15.83 -9.25
C ILE A 283 -29.69 -14.93 -9.43
N MET A 284 -28.73 -14.99 -8.50
CA MET A 284 -27.55 -14.12 -8.48
C MET A 284 -26.57 -14.52 -9.58
N VAL A 285 -26.48 -13.73 -10.65
CA VAL A 285 -25.55 -13.93 -11.78
C VAL A 285 -24.19 -13.26 -11.60
N ALA A 286 -24.08 -12.29 -10.67
CA ALA A 286 -22.83 -11.63 -10.35
C ALA A 286 -22.74 -11.33 -8.84
N ASP A 287 -21.59 -11.61 -8.25
CA ASP A 287 -21.24 -11.33 -6.86
C ASP A 287 -19.91 -10.55 -6.84
N LEU A 288 -19.99 -9.25 -6.53
CA LEU A 288 -18.90 -8.30 -6.63
C LEU A 288 -18.58 -7.76 -5.23
N LYS A 289 -17.34 -7.95 -4.77
CA LYS A 289 -16.90 -7.57 -3.42
C LYS A 289 -15.64 -6.72 -3.45
N ASN A 290 -15.51 -5.83 -2.48
CA ASN A 290 -14.37 -4.94 -2.29
C ASN A 290 -13.80 -5.11 -0.88
N GLY A 291 -12.58 -5.61 -0.77
CA GLY A 291 -11.91 -5.89 0.49
C GLY A 291 -10.54 -5.22 0.63
N HIS A 292 -9.76 -5.74 1.59
CA HIS A 292 -8.39 -5.33 1.83
C HIS A 292 -7.37 -6.31 1.22
N GLY A 293 -6.11 -5.89 1.12
CA GLY A 293 -5.03 -6.77 0.68
C GLY A 293 -4.91 -8.02 1.56
N HIS A 294 -5.05 -7.87 2.88
CA HIS A 294 -5.05 -9.00 3.81
C HIS A 294 -6.21 -9.98 3.60
N THR A 295 -7.38 -9.53 3.14
CA THR A 295 -8.49 -10.42 2.74
C THR A 295 -8.05 -11.33 1.59
N MET A 296 -7.52 -10.72 0.54
CA MET A 296 -7.04 -11.43 -0.66
C MET A 296 -5.86 -12.35 -0.33
N PHE A 297 -4.96 -11.96 0.58
CA PHE A 297 -3.86 -12.82 1.02
C PHE A 297 -4.36 -14.10 1.70
N LEU A 298 -5.33 -14.00 2.62
CA LEU A 298 -5.95 -15.17 3.26
C LEU A 298 -6.62 -16.08 2.23
N GLU A 299 -7.36 -15.51 1.28
CA GLU A 299 -7.99 -16.28 0.20
C GLU A 299 -6.96 -16.99 -0.71
N LEU A 300 -5.89 -16.30 -1.11
CA LEU A 300 -4.82 -16.91 -1.91
C LEU A 300 -4.16 -18.09 -1.18
N THR A 301 -4.14 -18.13 0.16
CA THR A 301 -3.68 -19.34 0.88
C THR A 301 -4.62 -20.53 0.78
N ALA A 302 -5.93 -20.26 0.72
CA ALA A 302 -7.00 -21.24 0.79
C ALA A 302 -7.34 -21.92 -0.55
N LEU A 303 -6.95 -21.33 -1.68
CA LEU A 303 -7.29 -21.74 -3.05
C LEU A 303 -7.10 -23.24 -3.40
N VAL A 304 -6.24 -23.96 -2.67
CA VAL A 304 -5.85 -25.35 -2.98
C VAL A 304 -6.34 -26.34 -1.91
N TRP A 305 -6.89 -25.87 -0.79
CA TRP A 305 -7.06 -26.67 0.44
C TRP A 305 -8.50 -26.80 0.96
N CYS A 306 -9.41 -25.89 0.59
CA CYS A 306 -10.75 -25.83 1.16
C CYS A 306 -11.79 -26.74 0.45
N SER A 307 -11.40 -27.95 0.04
CA SER A 307 -12.23 -28.91 -0.71
C SER A 307 -12.41 -30.23 0.04
#